data_AF-H3CFG0-F1
#
_entry.id   AF-H3CFG0-F1
#
_cell.length_a   1.000
_cell.length_b   1.000
_cell.length_c   1.000
_cell.angle_alpha   90.00
_cell.angle_beta   90.00
_cell.angle_gamma   90.00
#
_symmetry.space_group_name_H-M   'P 1'
#
loop_
_entity.id
_entity.type
_entity.pdbx_description
1 polymer ?
#
loop_
_entity_poly.entity_id
_entity_poly.type
_entity_poly.pdbx_seq_one_letter_code
_entity_poly.pdbx_strand_id
1 'polypeptide(L)'
;DYLQRSLVPTMHYQKSLPRLPIPKLEDTMKRFLAAQRPLLSDVQFRRAEEIAQDFQNGVGRELHKELVTRDKLNNHTSYTSGPWLDMYLKNCKSLLDVNVFVPLHQDPKTEYNQQLLRATNLTCSALRFMKTLRAGLLEPTVFYSEPSKSNRHLFERVIRWVPPSLSWYGAHMVNAYPLDMSQYHRISNSTRIPRRGRDELVTHEEGRHIVVMRKGNMYVF
;
A
#
# COMPACT_ATOMS: atom_id res chain seq x y z
N ASP A 1 3.10 26.76 3.31
CA ASP A 1 2.14 26.03 4.17
C ASP A 1 2.20 24.53 3.98
N TYR A 2 2.27 23.82 5.10
CA TYR A 2 2.18 22.36 5.21
C TYR A 2 0.84 22.03 5.91
N LEU A 3 0.31 20.81 5.75
CA LEU A 3 -0.89 20.38 6.47
C LEU A 3 -0.55 19.84 7.87
N GLN A 4 0.65 19.30 8.01
CA GLN A 4 1.19 18.66 9.22
C GLN A 4 2.66 19.05 9.34
N ARG A 5 3.17 18.91 10.56
CA ARG A 5 4.59 19.09 10.90
C ARG A 5 4.97 18.00 11.91
N SER A 6 5.13 16.78 11.42
CA SER A 6 5.51 15.66 12.27
C SER A 6 6.89 15.89 12.89
N LEU A 7 7.04 15.48 14.16
CA LEU A 7 8.33 15.43 14.84
C LEU A 7 9.19 14.25 14.37
N VAL A 8 8.55 13.23 13.82
CA VAL A 8 9.18 11.99 13.33
C VAL A 8 9.20 12.05 11.80
N PRO A 9 10.36 11.85 11.14
CA PRO A 9 10.41 11.86 9.68
C PRO A 9 9.42 10.86 9.07
N THR A 10 8.72 11.23 8.00
CA THR A 10 7.68 10.38 7.38
C THR A 10 8.16 8.95 7.10
N MET A 11 9.40 8.79 6.63
CA MET A 11 9.99 7.49 6.26
C MET A 11 10.83 6.85 7.38
N HIS A 12 10.71 7.31 8.63
CA HIS A 12 11.58 6.92 9.74
C HIS A 12 11.63 5.39 9.98
N TYR A 13 10.49 4.72 9.85
CA TYR A 13 10.36 3.29 10.12
C TYR A 13 10.72 2.38 8.95
N GLN A 14 10.84 2.91 7.73
CA GLN A 14 10.90 2.09 6.50
C GLN A 14 12.09 1.12 6.47
N LYS A 15 13.23 1.49 7.08
CA LYS A 15 14.45 0.66 7.10
C LYS A 15 14.42 -0.51 8.09
N SER A 16 13.44 -0.54 9.00
CA SER A 16 13.32 -1.59 10.04
C SER A 16 11.99 -2.32 10.01
N LEU A 17 11.16 -2.11 8.97
CA LEU A 17 9.93 -2.86 8.78
C LEU A 17 10.23 -4.37 8.73
N PRO A 18 9.40 -5.21 9.38
CA PRO A 18 9.56 -6.65 9.34
C PRO A 18 9.24 -7.17 7.94
N ARG A 19 9.92 -8.25 7.57
CA ARG A 19 9.70 -8.91 6.29
C ARG A 19 8.34 -9.62 6.31
N LEU A 20 7.62 -9.58 5.18
CA LEU A 20 6.38 -10.31 5.02
C LEU A 20 6.69 -11.83 5.05
N PRO A 21 6.14 -12.59 6.00
CA PRO A 21 6.45 -14.01 6.11
C PRO A 21 5.84 -14.81 4.96
N ILE A 22 6.58 -15.82 4.49
CA ILE A 22 6.04 -16.86 3.60
C ILE A 22 5.44 -17.96 4.50
N PRO A 23 4.13 -18.26 4.39
CA PRO A 23 3.52 -19.36 5.15
C PRO A 23 4.12 -20.72 4.78
N LYS A 24 4.09 -21.68 5.70
CA LYS A 24 4.47 -23.06 5.38
C LYS A 24 3.56 -23.61 4.28
N LEU A 25 4.12 -24.40 3.36
CA LEU A 25 3.34 -25.01 2.28
C LEU A 25 2.15 -25.83 2.80
N GLU A 26 2.37 -26.61 3.87
CA GLU A 26 1.34 -27.41 4.55
C GLU A 26 0.18 -26.54 5.07
N ASP A 27 0.50 -25.43 5.74
CA ASP A 27 -0.50 -24.49 6.25
C ASP A 27 -1.30 -23.85 5.11
N THR A 28 -0.63 -23.51 4.00
CA THR A 28 -1.28 -22.99 2.80
C THR A 28 -2.24 -24.01 2.18
N MET A 29 -1.82 -25.28 2.05
CA MET A 29 -2.69 -26.34 1.51
C MET A 29 -3.90 -26.60 2.42
N LYS A 30 -3.69 -26.64 3.74
CA LYS A 30 -4.78 -26.79 4.71
C LYS A 30 -5.79 -25.65 4.62
N ARG A 31 -5.32 -24.39 4.57
CA ARG A 31 -6.18 -23.21 4.44
C ARG A 31 -6.89 -23.16 3.10
N PHE A 32 -6.22 -23.56 2.02
CA PHE A 32 -6.82 -23.68 0.69
C PHE A 32 -8.00 -24.66 0.72
N LEU A 33 -7.80 -25.89 1.19
CA LEU A 33 -8.87 -26.89 1.29
C LEU A 33 -9.99 -26.43 2.22
N ALA A 34 -9.68 -25.83 3.37
CA ALA A 34 -10.70 -25.28 4.26
C ALA A 34 -11.58 -24.23 3.56
N ALA A 35 -11.00 -23.37 2.72
CA ALA A 35 -11.73 -22.38 1.94
C ALA A 35 -12.54 -22.99 0.78
N GLN A 36 -12.11 -24.11 0.21
CA GLN A 36 -12.82 -24.84 -0.84
C GLN A 36 -14.00 -25.66 -0.31
N ARG A 37 -13.93 -26.14 0.93
CA ARG A 37 -14.95 -27.02 1.51
C ARG A 37 -16.39 -26.51 1.36
N PRO A 38 -16.72 -25.24 1.63
CA PRO A 38 -18.09 -24.74 1.45
C PRO A 38 -18.50 -24.53 -0.02
N LEU A 39 -17.56 -24.58 -0.97
CA LEU A 39 -17.80 -24.30 -2.40
C LEU A 39 -17.98 -25.57 -3.24
N LEU A 40 -17.49 -26.71 -2.74
CA LEU A 40 -17.38 -27.95 -3.51
C LEU A 40 -18.28 -29.06 -2.94
N SER A 41 -18.88 -29.86 -3.83
CA SER A 41 -19.49 -31.13 -3.46
C SER A 41 -18.44 -32.10 -2.91
N ASP A 42 -18.86 -33.13 -2.17
CA ASP A 42 -17.93 -34.09 -1.58
C ASP A 42 -17.04 -34.80 -2.62
N VAL A 43 -17.57 -35.09 -3.80
CA VAL A 43 -16.80 -35.71 -4.90
C VAL A 43 -15.74 -34.75 -5.44
N GLN A 44 -16.11 -33.48 -5.67
CA GLN A 44 -15.16 -32.45 -6.12
C GLN A 44 -14.11 -32.14 -5.05
N PHE A 45 -14.51 -32.13 -3.78
CA PHE A 45 -13.61 -31.86 -2.66
C PHE A 45 -12.55 -32.96 -2.53
N ARG A 46 -12.93 -34.25 -2.59
CA ARG A 46 -11.96 -35.37 -2.60
C ARG A 46 -10.94 -35.22 -3.72
N ARG A 47 -11.40 -34.83 -4.92
CA ARG A 47 -10.50 -34.57 -6.05
C ARG A 47 -9.54 -33.40 -5.78
N ALA A 48 -10.02 -32.34 -5.13
CA ALA A 48 -9.18 -31.21 -4.73
C ALA A 48 -8.16 -31.61 -3.65
N GLU A 49 -8.53 -32.49 -2.72
CA GLU A 49 -7.62 -33.04 -1.70
C GLU A 49 -6.48 -33.84 -2.34
N GLU A 50 -6.80 -34.74 -3.27
CA GLU A 50 -5.79 -35.49 -4.04
C GLU A 50 -4.80 -34.55 -4.74
N ILE A 51 -5.31 -33.55 -5.48
CA ILE A 51 -4.48 -32.59 -6.20
C ILE A 51 -3.61 -31.76 -5.24
N ALA A 52 -4.17 -31.33 -4.10
CA ALA A 52 -3.42 -30.56 -3.10
C ALA A 52 -2.31 -31.40 -2.46
N GLN A 53 -2.57 -32.68 -2.20
CA GLN A 53 -1.59 -33.62 -1.65
C GLN A 53 -0.47 -33.92 -2.65
N ASP A 54 -0.81 -34.16 -3.93
CA ASP A 54 0.16 -34.36 -5.01
C ASP A 54 1.02 -33.12 -5.21
N PHE A 55 0.42 -31.93 -5.19
CA PHE A 55 1.16 -30.67 -5.29
C PHE A 55 2.11 -30.48 -4.11
N GLN A 56 1.64 -30.71 -2.88
CA GLN A 56 2.43 -30.56 -1.66
C GLN A 56 3.65 -31.50 -1.66
N ASN A 57 3.46 -32.75 -2.09
CA ASN A 57 4.51 -33.77 -2.07
C ASN A 57 5.37 -33.81 -3.35
N GLY A 58 4.93 -33.13 -4.41
CA GLY A 58 5.62 -33.03 -5.69
C GLY A 58 6.12 -31.63 -5.98
N VAL A 59 5.67 -31.06 -7.11
CA VAL A 59 6.20 -29.80 -7.67
C VAL A 59 6.06 -28.60 -6.75
N GLY A 60 5.02 -28.56 -5.90
CA GLY A 60 4.80 -27.46 -4.96
C GLY A 60 5.91 -27.31 -3.92
N ARG A 61 6.55 -28.42 -3.52
CA ARG A 61 7.71 -28.40 -2.62
C ARG A 61 8.91 -27.69 -3.25
N GLU A 62 9.20 -28.01 -4.51
CA GLU A 62 10.31 -27.39 -5.25
C GLU A 62 10.04 -25.90 -5.51
N LEU A 63 8.82 -25.56 -5.92
CA LEU A 63 8.41 -24.17 -6.11
C LEU A 63 8.47 -23.37 -4.80
N HIS A 64 8.04 -23.96 -3.68
CA HIS A 64 8.11 -23.30 -2.37
C HIS A 64 9.57 -23.07 -1.93
N LYS A 65 10.46 -24.05 -2.17
CA LYS A 65 11.90 -23.91 -1.90
C LYS A 65 12.51 -22.80 -2.74
N GLU A 66 12.16 -22.71 -4.02
CA GLU A 66 12.61 -21.64 -4.90
C GLU A 66 12.06 -20.27 -4.46
N LEU A 67 10.79 -20.19 -4.07
CA LEU A 67 10.17 -18.98 -3.53
C LEU A 67 10.91 -18.47 -2.28
N VAL A 68 11.17 -19.34 -1.30
CA VAL A 68 11.93 -18.98 -0.09
C VAL A 68 13.35 -18.57 -0.43
N THR A 69 13.98 -19.22 -1.41
CA THR A 69 15.33 -18.85 -1.85
C THR A 69 15.36 -17.46 -2.49
N ARG A 70 14.42 -17.17 -3.40
CA ARG A 70 14.27 -15.85 -4.02
C ARG A 70 13.99 -14.77 -2.97
N ASP A 71 13.13 -15.06 -2.00
CA ASP A 71 12.82 -14.14 -0.91
C ASP A 71 14.06 -13.80 -0.08
N LYS A 72 14.87 -14.80 0.31
CA LYS A 72 16.14 -14.59 1.03
C LYS A 72 17.12 -13.72 0.25
N LEU A 73 17.19 -13.86 -1.08
CA LEU A 73 18.05 -13.05 -1.94
C LEU A 73 17.53 -11.60 -2.11
N ASN A 74 16.24 -11.34 -1.86
CA ASN A 74 15.60 -10.04 -2.05
C ASN A 74 15.02 -9.51 -0.74
N ASN A 75 15.86 -9.42 0.29
CA ASN A 75 15.45 -9.07 1.66
C ASN A 75 14.90 -7.64 1.85
N HIS A 76 15.06 -6.77 0.86
CA HIS A 76 14.61 -5.37 0.87
C HIS A 76 13.18 -5.18 0.32
N THR A 77 12.51 -6.25 -0.11
CA THR A 77 11.14 -6.23 -0.64
C THR A 77 10.33 -7.43 -0.13
N SER A 78 9.08 -7.57 -0.57
CA SER A 78 8.25 -8.74 -0.30
C SER A 78 8.11 -9.65 -1.52
N TYR A 79 7.96 -10.95 -1.28
CA TYR A 79 7.77 -11.95 -2.34
C TYR A 79 6.51 -11.73 -3.20
N THR A 80 5.54 -10.93 -2.72
CA THR A 80 4.28 -10.66 -3.42
C THR A 80 4.28 -9.37 -4.22
N SER A 81 5.08 -8.36 -3.84
CA SER A 81 4.98 -7.00 -4.40
C SER A 81 5.17 -6.97 -5.93
N GLY A 82 6.24 -7.62 -6.42
CA GLY A 82 6.53 -7.72 -7.85
C GLY A 82 5.44 -8.46 -8.64
N PRO A 83 5.13 -9.73 -8.32
CA PRO A 83 4.09 -10.49 -9.01
C PRO A 83 2.71 -9.83 -8.98
N TRP A 84 2.35 -9.20 -7.85
CA TRP A 84 1.07 -8.50 -7.72
C TRP A 84 1.00 -7.29 -8.66
N LEU A 85 2.04 -6.45 -8.68
CA LEU A 85 2.10 -5.31 -9.60
C LEU A 85 2.09 -5.77 -11.07
N ASP A 86 2.84 -6.83 -11.39
CA ASP A 86 2.87 -7.43 -12.73
C ASP A 86 1.49 -7.90 -13.18
N MET A 87 0.70 -8.51 -12.30
CA MET A 87 -0.66 -8.96 -12.59
C MET A 87 -1.54 -7.79 -13.07
N TYR A 88 -1.47 -6.62 -12.43
CA TYR A 88 -2.27 -5.45 -12.81
C TYR A 88 -1.74 -4.73 -14.05
N LEU A 89 -0.42 -4.66 -14.23
CA LEU A 89 0.18 -3.97 -15.37
C LEU A 89 0.13 -4.79 -16.66
N LYS A 90 0.11 -6.13 -16.57
CA LYS A 90 -0.07 -7.03 -17.72
C LYS A 90 -1.54 -7.27 -18.08
N ASN A 91 -2.47 -6.85 -17.22
CA ASN A 91 -3.89 -6.97 -17.51
C ASN A 91 -4.31 -5.97 -18.59
N CYS A 92 -4.70 -6.49 -19.76
CA CYS A 92 -5.17 -5.73 -20.92
C CYS A 92 -6.68 -5.42 -20.90
N LYS A 93 -7.40 -5.78 -19.83
CA LYS A 93 -8.82 -5.42 -19.68
C LYS A 93 -8.99 -3.93 -19.36
N SER A 94 -10.23 -3.46 -19.54
CA SER A 94 -10.60 -2.08 -19.19
C SER A 94 -10.25 -1.76 -17.74
N LEU A 95 -9.75 -0.55 -17.48
CA LEU A 95 -9.46 -0.10 -16.13
C LEU A 95 -10.73 0.15 -15.29
N LEU A 96 -11.91 0.16 -15.91
CA LEU A 96 -13.19 0.24 -15.19
C LEU A 96 -13.37 -0.91 -14.20
N ASP A 97 -12.79 -2.08 -14.48
CA ASP A 97 -12.89 -3.26 -13.61
C ASP A 97 -12.01 -3.14 -12.34
N VAL A 98 -11.07 -2.19 -12.30
CA VAL A 98 -10.08 -2.04 -11.22
C VAL A 98 -10.06 -0.67 -10.56
N ASN A 99 -10.53 0.37 -11.25
CA ASN A 99 -10.55 1.73 -10.72
C ASN A 99 -11.71 1.89 -9.72
N VAL A 100 -11.37 2.15 -8.46
CA VAL A 100 -12.33 2.39 -7.38
C VAL A 100 -12.41 3.90 -7.10
N PHE A 101 -13.58 4.38 -6.69
CA PHE A 101 -13.77 5.75 -6.21
C PHE A 101 -14.25 5.75 -4.75
N VAL A 102 -13.85 6.78 -4.00
CA VAL A 102 -14.32 7.00 -2.63
C VAL A 102 -15.04 8.34 -2.59
N PRO A 103 -16.37 8.38 -2.33
CA PRO A 103 -17.07 9.64 -2.21
C PRO A 103 -16.61 10.39 -0.95
N LEU A 104 -16.40 11.70 -1.07
CA LEU A 104 -16.10 12.55 0.07
C LEU A 104 -17.39 13.04 0.71
N HIS A 105 -17.46 12.99 2.05
CA HIS A 105 -18.53 13.64 2.79
C HIS A 105 -18.62 15.13 2.45
N GLN A 106 -19.83 15.68 2.47
CA GLN A 106 -20.02 17.12 2.31
C GLN A 106 -19.37 17.88 3.46
N ASP A 107 -18.94 19.12 3.20
CA ASP A 107 -18.48 19.99 4.27
C ASP A 107 -19.68 20.25 5.22
N PRO A 108 -19.51 20.13 6.55
CA PRO A 108 -20.58 20.42 7.51
C PRO A 108 -21.17 21.83 7.35
N LYS A 109 -20.38 22.78 6.81
CA LYS A 109 -20.85 24.12 6.47
C LYS A 109 -21.34 24.15 5.03
N THR A 110 -22.64 24.32 4.84
CA THR A 110 -23.29 24.31 3.52
C THR A 110 -22.66 25.30 2.53
N GLU A 111 -22.28 26.49 2.98
CA GLU A 111 -21.62 27.53 2.16
C GLU A 111 -20.28 27.08 1.54
N TYR A 112 -19.55 26.16 2.19
CA TYR A 112 -18.29 25.60 1.68
C TYR A 112 -18.50 24.54 0.59
N ASN A 113 -19.74 24.15 0.31
CA ASN A 113 -20.07 23.15 -0.72
C ASN A 113 -20.30 23.75 -2.11
N GLN A 114 -20.17 25.06 -2.29
CA GLN A 114 -20.18 25.69 -3.62
C GLN A 114 -19.05 25.14 -4.50
N GLN A 115 -19.34 24.78 -5.75
CA GLN A 115 -18.41 24.06 -6.63
C GLN A 115 -17.03 24.71 -6.72
N LEU A 116 -16.99 26.02 -7.00
CA LEU A 116 -15.74 26.77 -7.14
C LEU A 116 -14.94 26.75 -5.83
N LEU A 117 -15.57 27.15 -4.72
CA LEU A 117 -14.95 27.23 -3.41
C LEU A 117 -14.42 25.86 -2.95
N ARG A 118 -15.24 24.82 -3.11
CA ARG A 118 -14.88 23.45 -2.70
C ARG A 118 -13.76 22.88 -3.56
N ALA A 119 -13.82 23.07 -4.88
CA ALA A 119 -12.75 22.65 -5.80
C ALA A 119 -11.43 23.33 -5.43
N THR A 120 -11.44 24.65 -5.23
CA THR A 120 -10.26 25.41 -4.81
C THR A 120 -9.69 24.90 -3.48
N ASN A 121 -10.54 24.72 -2.45
CA ASN A 121 -10.10 24.26 -1.14
C ASN A 121 -9.53 22.83 -1.17
N LEU A 122 -10.17 21.92 -1.91
CA LEU A 122 -9.69 20.55 -2.08
C LEU A 122 -8.36 20.51 -2.85
N THR A 123 -8.24 21.26 -3.94
CA THR A 123 -6.99 21.37 -4.70
C THR A 123 -5.86 21.93 -3.84
N CYS A 124 -6.10 23.04 -3.12
CA CYS A 124 -5.12 23.62 -2.20
C CYS A 124 -4.72 22.62 -1.10
N SER A 125 -5.67 21.86 -0.55
CA SER A 125 -5.41 20.85 0.47
C SER A 125 -4.59 19.67 -0.08
N ALA A 126 -4.90 19.20 -1.28
CA ALA A 126 -4.14 18.15 -1.97
C ALA A 126 -2.69 18.60 -2.26
N LEU A 127 -2.50 19.84 -2.70
CA LEU A 127 -1.16 20.41 -2.91
C LEU A 127 -0.39 20.58 -1.58
N ARG A 128 -1.07 20.98 -0.50
CA ARG A 128 -0.47 21.00 0.85
C ARG A 128 -0.09 19.60 1.31
N PHE A 129 -0.90 18.58 1.02
CA PHE A 129 -0.57 17.18 1.25
C PHE A 129 0.70 16.76 0.51
N MET A 130 0.75 16.98 -0.79
CA MET A 130 1.94 16.70 -1.60
C MET A 130 3.20 17.37 -1.03
N LYS A 131 3.12 18.67 -0.70
CA LYS A 131 4.25 19.40 -0.10
C LYS A 131 4.68 18.83 1.25
N THR A 132 3.73 18.42 2.08
CA THR A 132 3.99 17.88 3.42
C THR A 132 4.66 16.51 3.34
N LEU A 133 4.18 15.64 2.44
CA LEU A 133 4.78 14.34 2.16
C LEU A 133 6.22 14.48 1.63
N ARG A 134 6.43 15.32 0.61
CA ARG A 134 7.77 15.53 0.01
C ARG A 134 8.77 16.16 0.97
N ALA A 135 8.31 17.01 1.88
CA ALA A 135 9.15 17.59 2.91
C ALA A 135 9.49 16.63 4.06
N GLY A 136 8.95 15.40 4.06
CA GLY A 136 9.13 14.44 5.17
C GLY A 136 8.43 14.87 6.46
N LEU A 137 7.43 15.74 6.36
CA LEU A 137 6.70 16.34 7.47
C LEU A 137 5.34 15.68 7.73
N LEU A 138 4.94 14.73 6.87
CA LEU A 138 3.73 13.93 7.08
C LEU A 138 4.01 12.94 8.21
N GLU A 139 3.05 12.76 9.12
CA GLU A 139 3.19 11.74 10.16
C GLU A 139 3.35 10.35 9.53
N PRO A 140 4.26 9.50 10.03
CA PRO A 140 4.35 8.12 9.56
C PRO A 140 3.03 7.38 9.76
N THR A 141 2.67 6.53 8.81
CA THR A 141 1.47 5.69 8.94
C THR A 141 1.74 4.58 9.96
N VAL A 142 1.03 4.60 11.08
CA VAL A 142 1.20 3.65 12.19
C VAL A 142 -0.17 3.15 12.64
N PHE A 143 -0.32 1.84 12.74
CA PHE A 143 -1.46 1.21 13.38
C PHE A 143 -1.18 1.05 14.88
N TYR A 144 -2.07 1.52 15.74
CA TYR A 144 -1.96 1.38 17.19
C TYR A 144 -3.00 0.37 17.68
N SER A 145 -2.55 -0.70 18.33
CA SER A 145 -3.46 -1.74 18.82
C SER A 145 -4.28 -1.29 20.04
N GLU A 146 -3.75 -0.36 20.85
CA GLU A 146 -4.48 0.25 21.95
C GLU A 146 -4.72 1.75 21.69
N PRO A 147 -5.91 2.29 22.01
CA PRO A 147 -6.28 3.67 21.71
C PRO A 147 -5.73 4.71 22.71
N SER A 148 -4.80 4.39 23.61
CA SER A 148 -4.29 5.35 24.60
C SER A 148 -3.31 6.35 23.97
N LYS A 149 -3.87 7.32 23.25
CA LYS A 149 -3.20 8.50 22.69
C LYS A 149 -2.47 9.37 23.73
N SER A 150 -2.63 9.10 25.03
CA SER A 150 -2.13 9.97 26.11
C SER A 150 -0.62 10.13 26.12
N ASN A 151 0.15 9.17 25.59
CA ASN A 151 1.61 9.26 25.48
C ASN A 151 2.15 9.36 24.05
N ARG A 152 1.31 9.60 23.03
CA ARG A 152 1.74 9.67 21.63
C ARG A 152 2.84 10.72 21.41
N HIS A 153 2.64 11.92 21.92
CA HIS A 153 3.59 13.01 21.73
C HIS A 153 4.90 12.80 22.50
N LEU A 154 4.85 12.17 23.68
CA LEU A 154 6.04 11.76 24.41
C LEU A 154 6.82 10.69 23.65
N PHE A 155 6.11 9.68 23.14
CA PHE A 155 6.68 8.64 22.28
C PHE A 155 7.34 9.24 21.04
N GLU A 156 6.68 10.13 20.31
CA GLU A 156 7.22 10.78 19.11
C GLU A 156 8.50 11.59 19.41
N ARG A 157 8.59 12.25 20.57
CA ARG A 157 9.80 12.97 20.99
C ARG A 157 10.99 12.07 21.26
N VAL A 158 10.74 10.83 21.69
CA VAL A 158 11.77 9.83 21.98
C VAL A 158 12.15 9.05 20.72
N ILE A 159 11.16 8.50 20.01
CA ILE A 159 11.37 7.60 18.88
C ILE A 159 12.16 8.25 17.75
N ARG A 160 12.00 9.57 17.54
CA ARG A 160 12.76 10.32 16.51
C ARG A 160 14.28 10.20 16.64
N TRP A 161 14.79 9.90 17.83
CA TRP A 161 16.22 9.73 18.10
C TRP A 161 16.68 8.28 17.92
N VAL A 162 15.76 7.33 17.84
CA VAL A 162 16.09 5.93 17.55
C VAL A 162 16.51 5.84 16.08
N PRO A 163 17.64 5.21 15.75
CA PRO A 163 18.06 5.06 14.36
C PRO A 163 16.98 4.35 13.50
N PRO A 164 16.80 4.73 12.22
CA PRO A 164 15.81 4.09 11.34
C PRO A 164 15.90 2.56 11.26
N SER A 165 17.10 1.99 11.45
CA SER A 165 17.35 0.54 11.49
C SER A 165 16.78 -0.18 12.71
N LEU A 166 16.43 0.55 13.78
CA LEU A 166 15.86 0.01 15.01
C LEU A 166 14.48 0.59 15.36
N SER A 167 14.06 1.65 14.68
CA SER A 167 12.86 2.42 14.99
C SER A 167 11.57 1.58 15.04
N TRP A 168 11.41 0.58 14.17
CA TRP A 168 10.24 -0.31 14.22
C TRP A 168 10.15 -1.11 15.52
N TYR A 169 11.27 -1.62 16.04
CA TYR A 169 11.29 -2.35 17.30
C TYR A 169 10.87 -1.46 18.48
N GLY A 170 11.30 -0.19 18.47
CA GLY A 170 10.87 0.80 19.47
C GLY A 170 9.36 1.06 19.41
N ALA A 171 8.76 1.11 18.22
CA ALA A 171 7.32 1.20 18.05
C ALA A 171 6.60 -0.07 18.51
N HIS A 172 7.14 -1.24 18.17
CA HIS A 172 6.56 -2.54 18.55
C HIS A 172 6.46 -2.72 20.07
N MET A 173 7.45 -2.21 20.85
CA MET A 173 7.42 -2.26 22.32
C MET A 173 6.23 -1.53 22.95
N VAL A 174 5.59 -0.61 22.22
CA VAL A 174 4.40 0.14 22.66
C VAL A 174 3.15 -0.26 21.88
N ASN A 175 3.12 -1.48 21.31
CA ASN A 175 2.01 -2.00 20.52
C ASN A 175 1.63 -1.09 19.33
N ALA A 176 2.63 -0.42 18.76
CA ALA A 176 2.51 0.40 17.56
C ALA A 176 3.19 -0.30 16.37
N TYR A 177 2.49 -0.36 15.24
CA TYR A 177 2.88 -1.10 14.06
C TYR A 177 2.99 -0.14 12.87
N PRO A 178 4.19 0.44 12.62
CA PRO A 178 4.45 1.22 11.43
C PRO A 178 4.17 0.43 10.15
N LEU A 179 3.59 1.11 9.15
CA LEU A 179 3.22 0.52 7.87
C LEU A 179 4.18 0.95 6.75
N ASP A 180 4.19 0.15 5.68
CA ASP A 180 4.92 0.50 4.45
C ASP A 180 4.36 1.78 3.83
N MET A 181 5.27 2.67 3.42
CA MET A 181 4.94 3.92 2.74
C MET A 181 5.64 4.03 1.38
N SER A 182 6.25 2.94 0.89
CA SER A 182 6.99 2.93 -0.38
C SER A 182 6.17 3.40 -1.59
N GLN A 183 4.84 3.22 -1.56
CA GLN A 183 3.94 3.57 -2.66
C GLN A 183 3.51 5.05 -2.68
N TYR A 184 3.69 5.79 -1.59
CA TYR A 184 3.11 7.13 -1.41
C TYR A 184 3.63 8.16 -2.42
N HIS A 185 4.86 7.98 -2.92
CA HIS A 185 5.43 8.87 -3.94
C HIS A 185 4.59 8.89 -5.24
N ARG A 186 3.83 7.83 -5.52
CA ARG A 186 2.98 7.72 -6.72
C ARG A 186 1.62 8.42 -6.61
N ILE A 187 1.30 9.04 -5.48
CA ILE A 187 0.03 9.78 -5.29
C ILE A 187 0.00 11.05 -6.16
N SER A 188 1.16 11.67 -6.37
CA SER A 188 1.30 12.92 -7.15
C SER A 188 2.17 12.72 -8.37
N ASN A 189 1.93 13.52 -9.42
CA ASN A 189 2.75 13.58 -10.64
C ASN A 189 3.03 12.21 -11.29
N SER A 190 2.10 11.28 -11.14
CA SER A 190 2.27 9.91 -11.59
C SER A 190 1.12 9.49 -12.47
N THR A 191 1.40 8.65 -13.46
CA THR A 191 0.40 8.10 -14.36
C THR A 191 0.80 6.70 -14.82
N ARG A 192 -0.18 5.94 -15.30
CA ARG A 192 0.01 4.66 -15.96
C ARG A 192 0.05 4.89 -17.47
N ILE A 193 1.15 4.53 -18.11
CA ILE A 193 1.33 4.61 -19.56
C ILE A 193 1.04 3.24 -20.18
N PRO A 194 0.11 3.15 -21.15
CA PRO A 194 -0.16 1.90 -21.84
C PRO A 194 1.03 1.45 -22.68
N ARG A 195 1.39 0.18 -22.59
CA ARG A 195 2.49 -0.44 -23.34
C ARG A 195 2.10 -1.83 -23.82
N ARG A 196 2.79 -2.33 -24.84
CA ARG A 196 2.55 -3.69 -25.33
C ARG A 196 3.03 -4.71 -24.29
N GLY A 197 2.12 -5.58 -23.86
CA GLY A 197 2.41 -6.71 -22.96
C GLY A 197 2.45 -6.35 -21.47
N ARG A 198 2.94 -5.16 -21.10
CA ARG A 198 2.95 -4.69 -19.71
C ARG A 198 3.04 -3.17 -19.64
N ASP A 199 2.02 -2.54 -19.06
CA ASP A 199 1.98 -1.10 -18.82
C ASP A 199 3.07 -0.61 -17.85
N GLU A 200 3.32 0.69 -17.90
CA GLU A 200 4.41 1.34 -17.17
C GLU A 200 3.86 2.37 -16.18
N LEU A 201 4.38 2.40 -14.95
CA LEU A 201 4.06 3.46 -13.99
C LEU A 201 5.15 4.53 -14.01
N VAL A 202 4.81 5.72 -14.51
CA VAL A 202 5.74 6.84 -14.66
C VAL A 202 5.43 7.92 -13.65
N THR A 203 6.48 8.52 -13.08
CA THR A 203 6.40 9.63 -12.12
C THR A 203 7.35 10.74 -12.55
N HIS A 204 6.86 11.98 -12.60
CA HIS A 204 7.63 13.18 -12.96
C HIS A 204 7.65 14.17 -11.79
N GLU A 205 8.57 14.00 -10.86
CA GLU A 205 8.59 14.72 -9.57
C GLU A 205 8.68 16.26 -9.69
N GLU A 206 9.31 16.75 -10.75
CA GLU A 206 9.50 18.18 -11.03
C GLU A 206 8.24 18.89 -11.55
N GLY A 207 7.18 18.15 -11.89
CA GLY A 207 5.95 18.73 -12.40
C GLY A 207 5.30 19.67 -11.37
N ARG A 208 5.10 20.94 -11.75
CA ARG A 208 4.53 22.00 -10.89
C ARG A 208 3.16 22.51 -11.32
N HIS A 209 2.55 21.85 -12.30
CA HIS A 209 1.24 22.21 -12.83
C HIS A 209 0.17 21.24 -12.33
N ILE A 210 -1.09 21.65 -12.39
CA ILE A 210 -2.24 20.77 -12.28
C ILE A 210 -2.95 20.62 -13.63
N VAL A 211 -3.60 19.47 -13.84
CA VAL A 211 -4.46 19.24 -15.00
C VAL A 211 -5.91 19.33 -14.55
N VAL A 212 -6.69 20.19 -15.20
CA VAL A 212 -8.13 20.34 -14.93
C VAL A 212 -8.90 19.91 -16.17
N MET A 213 -9.90 19.05 -15.97
CA MET A 213 -10.80 18.61 -17.03
C MET A 213 -12.18 19.24 -16.87
N ARG A 214 -12.68 19.91 -17.92
CA ARG A 214 -14.03 20.49 -17.92
C ARG A 214 -14.66 20.39 -19.31
N LYS A 215 -15.83 19.75 -19.39
CA LYS A 215 -16.59 19.55 -20.64
C LYS A 215 -15.72 18.93 -21.77
N GLY A 216 -14.91 17.93 -21.43
CA GLY A 216 -14.01 17.26 -22.38
C GLY A 216 -12.70 18.00 -22.71
N ASN A 217 -12.53 19.25 -22.27
CA ASN A 217 -11.31 20.01 -22.48
C ASN A 217 -10.33 19.81 -21.30
N MET A 218 -9.03 19.84 -21.61
CA MET A 218 -7.94 19.75 -20.63
C MET A 218 -7.22 21.10 -20.53
N TYR A 219 -7.03 21.58 -19.31
CA TYR A 219 -6.33 22.83 -19.01
C TYR A 219 -5.17 22.54 -18.08
N VAL A 220 -4.08 23.28 -18.24
CA VAL A 220 -2.88 23.16 -17.41
C VAL A 220 -2.47 24.55 -16.93
N PHE A 221 -2.16 24.66 -15.65
CA PHE A 221 -1.63 25.87 -15.02
C PHE A 221 -0.85 25.55 -13.75
#